data_AF-A0AAF0ZL89-F1
#
_entry.id   AF-A0AAF0ZL89-F1
#
_cell.length_a   1.000
_cell.length_b   1.000
_cell.length_c   1.000
_cell.angle_alpha   90.00
_cell.angle_beta   90.00
_cell.angle_gamma   90.00
#
_symmetry.space_group_name_H-M   'P 1'
#
loop_
_entity.id
_entity.type
_entity.pdbx_description
1 polymer ?
#
loop_
_entity_poly.entity_id
_entity_poly.type
_entity_poly.pdbx_seq_one_letter_code
_entity_poly.pdbx_strand_id
1 'polypeptide(L)'
;MGIKFQSPPLLAALIVSFLLGSAYSIGLPFLRWKRNASLAAICIMVVRAIIVQFAFFAHIQKYVLVRPILYTRSLFFAVTFMCIFTAVIALFKDIPDVNGDRNFGIQSFSVSLGQERVFWLCISMLVAAYAAAMVIGATTTTTLSNKVVTLFYAEYLLIPFVR
;
A
#
# COMPACT_ATOMS: atom_id res chain seq x y z
N MET A 1 18.16 13.80 9.04
CA MET A 1 17.69 12.70 9.92
C MET A 1 18.36 11.37 9.63
N GLY A 2 18.42 10.86 8.38
CA GLY A 2 19.00 9.54 8.08
C GLY A 2 20.49 9.33 8.45
N ILE A 3 21.33 10.36 8.29
CA ILE A 3 22.77 10.28 8.64
C ILE A 3 22.99 10.12 10.15
N LYS A 4 22.10 10.66 10.99
CA LYS A 4 22.17 10.50 12.46
C LYS A 4 21.76 9.10 12.94
N PHE A 5 21.00 8.34 12.14
CA PHE A 5 20.47 7.03 12.52
C PHE A 5 21.40 5.84 12.17
N GLN A 6 22.58 6.09 11.58
CA GLN A 6 23.59 5.08 11.20
C GLN A 6 23.05 3.83 10.46
N SER A 7 21.91 3.96 9.77
CA SER A 7 21.21 2.85 9.12
C SER A 7 21.15 3.05 7.60
N PRO A 8 22.02 2.35 6.84
CA PRO A 8 21.99 2.30 5.39
C PRO A 8 20.60 2.02 4.77
N PRO A 9 19.76 1.09 5.29
CA PRO A 9 18.48 0.81 4.64
C PRO A 9 17.49 1.99 4.70
N LEU A 10 17.43 2.71 5.82
CA LEU A 10 16.55 3.89 5.95
C LEU A 10 17.08 5.07 5.12
N LEU A 11 18.40 5.25 5.07
CA LEU A 11 19.01 6.29 4.25
C LEU A 11 18.79 6.01 2.75
N ALA A 12 18.95 4.77 2.31
CA ALA A 12 18.63 4.37 0.94
C ALA A 12 17.16 4.60 0.61
N ALA A 13 16.24 4.21 1.51
CA ALA A 13 14.81 4.48 1.32
C ALA A 13 14.51 5.98 1.21
N LEU A 14 15.15 6.81 2.03
CA LEU A 14 14.99 8.27 1.98
C LEU A 14 15.51 8.84 0.65
N ILE A 15 16.68 8.41 0.19
CA ILE A 15 17.25 8.85 -1.09
C ILE A 15 16.33 8.44 -2.25
N VAL A 16 15.90 7.19 -2.30
CA VAL A 16 15.02 6.70 -3.38
C VAL A 16 13.67 7.44 -3.35
N SER A 17 13.10 7.64 -2.16
CA SER A 17 11.85 8.40 -2.01
C SER A 17 12.02 9.86 -2.47
N PHE A 18 13.17 10.47 -2.15
CA PHE A 18 13.51 11.81 -2.61
C PHE A 18 13.64 11.87 -4.13
N LEU A 19 14.40 10.96 -4.73
CA LEU A 19 14.58 10.89 -6.19
C LEU A 19 13.25 10.67 -6.92
N LEU A 20 12.41 9.77 -6.42
CA LEU A 20 11.08 9.52 -6.98
C LEU A 20 10.12 10.71 -6.77
N GLY A 21 10.20 11.39 -5.63
CA GLY A 21 9.44 12.64 -5.37
C GLY A 21 9.90 13.81 -6.25
N SER A 22 11.20 13.90 -6.51
CA SER A 22 11.80 14.86 -7.45
C SER A 22 11.39 14.53 -8.88
N ALA A 23 11.47 13.27 -9.30
CA ALA A 23 10.98 12.79 -10.59
C ALA A 23 9.45 12.92 -10.76
N TYR A 24 8.71 13.05 -9.66
CA TYR A 24 7.29 13.37 -9.69
C TYR A 24 7.00 14.86 -9.91
N SER A 25 7.83 15.74 -9.33
CA SER A 25 7.55 17.19 -9.22
C SER A 25 8.30 18.07 -10.22
N ILE A 26 9.48 17.65 -10.70
CA ILE A 26 10.37 18.50 -11.49
C ILE A 26 9.89 18.60 -12.94
N GLY A 27 9.85 19.84 -13.46
CA GLY A 27 9.39 20.19 -14.80
C GLY A 27 10.34 19.84 -15.96
N LEU A 28 11.10 18.75 -15.89
CA LEU A 28 12.01 18.31 -16.95
C LEU A 28 11.25 17.45 -18.01
N PRO A 29 11.69 17.44 -19.29
CA PRO A 29 11.15 16.50 -20.27
C PRO A 29 11.30 15.06 -19.75
N PHE A 30 10.25 14.24 -19.88
CA PHE A 30 10.09 12.88 -19.31
C PHE A 30 9.85 12.75 -17.80
N LEU A 31 10.00 13.81 -17.00
CA LEU A 31 9.91 13.78 -15.52
C LEU A 31 8.69 14.52 -14.94
N ARG A 32 7.68 14.85 -15.76
CA ARG A 32 6.39 15.42 -15.27
C ARG A 32 5.34 14.33 -15.07
N TRP A 33 5.65 13.31 -14.26
CA TRP A 33 4.70 12.22 -13.97
C TRP A 33 3.42 12.68 -13.28
N LYS A 34 3.40 13.89 -12.70
CA LYS A 34 2.19 14.58 -12.24
C LYS A 34 1.07 14.66 -13.30
N ARG A 35 1.40 14.59 -14.60
CA ARG A 35 0.42 14.59 -15.70
C ARG A 35 -0.22 13.23 -15.96
N ASN A 36 0.39 12.14 -15.49
CA ASN A 36 -0.11 10.77 -15.68
C ASN A 36 -0.50 10.17 -14.32
N ALA A 37 -1.79 10.15 -14.01
CA ALA A 37 -2.33 9.65 -12.75
C ALA A 37 -1.89 8.21 -12.41
N SER A 38 -1.70 7.36 -13.42
CA SER A 38 -1.22 5.98 -13.28
C SER A 38 0.23 5.88 -12.82
N LEU A 39 1.13 6.69 -13.39
CA LEU A 39 2.54 6.73 -12.98
C LEU A 39 2.71 7.26 -11.55
N ALA A 40 1.88 8.24 -11.16
CA ALA A 40 1.84 8.73 -9.79
C ALA A 40 1.42 7.64 -8.79
N ALA A 41 0.40 6.85 -9.13
CA ALA A 41 -0.04 5.73 -8.30
C ALA A 41 1.05 4.65 -8.13
N ILE A 42 1.74 4.29 -9.23
CA ILE A 42 2.84 3.31 -9.20
C ILE A 42 4.00 3.83 -8.35
N CYS A 43 4.36 5.11 -8.50
CA CYS A 43 5.40 5.74 -7.69
C CYS A 43 5.08 5.65 -6.19
N ILE A 44 3.87 6.04 -5.80
CA ILE A 44 3.41 5.99 -4.41
C ILE A 44 3.40 4.54 -3.89
N MET A 45 2.95 3.58 -4.69
CA MET A 45 2.95 2.16 -4.34
C MET A 45 4.37 1.65 -4.10
N VAL A 46 5.32 1.93 -4.99
CA VAL A 46 6.71 1.49 -4.85
C VAL A 46 7.35 2.09 -3.60
N VAL A 47 7.19 3.40 -3.38
CA VAL A 47 7.75 4.06 -2.20
C VAL A 47 7.11 3.55 -0.92
N ARG A 48 5.79 3.55 -0.85
CA ARG A 48 5.05 3.36 0.41
C ARG A 48 4.77 1.90 0.74
N ALA A 49 4.38 1.08 -0.24
CA ALA A 49 4.04 -0.32 0.01
C ALA A 49 5.26 -1.24 -0.02
N ILE A 50 6.30 -0.90 -0.79
CA ILE A 50 7.48 -1.76 -0.96
C ILE A 50 8.67 -1.19 -0.19
N ILE A 51 9.23 -0.07 -0.62
CA ILE A 51 10.52 0.44 -0.12
C ILE A 51 10.46 0.69 1.38
N VAL A 52 9.44 1.40 1.86
CA VAL A 52 9.27 1.69 3.31
C VAL A 52 9.18 0.38 4.10
N GLN A 53 8.36 -0.58 3.68
CA GLN A 53 8.18 -1.84 4.40
C GLN A 53 9.48 -2.65 4.50
N PHE A 54 10.21 -2.80 3.39
CA PHE A 54 11.49 -3.51 3.38
C PHE A 54 12.58 -2.78 4.17
N ALA A 55 12.68 -1.45 4.02
CA ALA A 55 13.71 -0.66 4.67
C ALA A 55 13.54 -0.62 6.19
N PHE A 56 12.31 -0.43 6.68
CA PHE A 56 12.03 -0.45 8.11
C PHE A 56 12.24 -1.85 8.70
N PHE A 57 11.81 -2.91 8.00
CA PHE A 57 12.07 -4.27 8.46
C PHE A 57 13.58 -4.57 8.56
N ALA A 58 14.34 -4.22 7.52
CA ALA A 58 15.80 -4.39 7.53
C ALA A 58 16.48 -3.58 8.64
N HIS A 59 16.00 -2.36 8.90
CA HIS A 59 16.50 -1.53 10.00
C HIS A 59 16.26 -2.17 11.36
N ILE A 60 15.02 -2.55 11.66
CA ILE A 60 14.65 -3.14 12.93
C ILE A 60 15.42 -4.45 13.16
N GLN A 61 15.52 -5.31 12.15
CA GLN A 61 16.24 -6.58 12.30
C GLN A 61 17.73 -6.38 12.58
N LYS A 62 18.41 -5.57 11.77
CA LYS A 62 19.86 -5.45 11.83
C LYS A 62 20.35 -4.50 12.93
N TYR A 63 19.67 -3.38 13.15
CA TYR A 63 20.15 -2.29 14.01
C TYR A 63 19.47 -2.23 15.38
N VAL A 64 18.23 -2.72 15.51
CA VAL A 64 17.52 -2.72 16.79
C VAL A 64 17.61 -4.10 17.45
N LEU A 65 17.34 -5.17 16.70
CA LEU A 65 17.33 -6.54 17.21
C LEU A 65 18.68 -7.26 17.10
N VAL A 66 19.63 -6.70 16.33
CA VAL A 66 20.97 -7.27 16.07
C VAL A 66 20.88 -8.72 15.56
N ARG A 67 19.95 -8.96 14.63
CA ARG A 67 19.72 -10.26 13.98
C ARG A 67 20.05 -10.20 12.48
N PRO A 68 20.39 -11.35 11.86
CA PRO A 68 20.53 -11.41 10.41
C PRO A 68 19.20 -11.05 9.74
N ILE A 69 19.29 -10.36 8.60
CA ILE A 69 18.11 -9.99 7.80
C ILE A 69 17.59 -11.26 7.13
N LEU A 70 16.63 -11.92 7.78
CA LEU A 70 15.91 -13.05 7.22
C LEU A 70 14.52 -12.57 6.83
N TYR A 71 14.24 -12.54 5.52
CA TYR A 71 12.93 -12.15 5.03
C TYR A 71 11.89 -13.18 5.45
N THR A 72 10.98 -12.76 6.31
CA THR A 72 9.93 -13.62 6.86
C THR A 72 8.71 -13.66 5.95
N ARG A 73 7.92 -14.74 6.04
CA ARG A 73 6.62 -14.82 5.36
C ARG A 73 5.68 -13.68 5.78
N SER A 74 5.78 -13.23 7.04
CA SER A 74 5.01 -12.10 7.56
C SER A 74 5.34 -10.77 6.86
N LEU A 75 6.61 -10.56 6.45
CA LEU A 75 6.99 -9.37 5.69
C LEU A 75 6.31 -9.36 4.32
N PHE A 76 6.38 -10.48 3.59
CA PHE A 76 5.75 -10.59 2.27
C PHE A 76 4.24 -10.41 2.36
N PHE A 77 3.60 -11.01 3.37
CA PHE A 77 2.18 -10.78 3.64
C PHE A 77 1.87 -9.28 3.85
N ALA A 78 2.64 -8.60 4.70
CA ALA A 78 2.44 -7.17 4.96
C ALA A 78 2.66 -6.30 3.71
N VAL A 79 3.66 -6.62 2.87
CA VAL A 79 3.92 -5.92 1.61
C VAL A 79 2.76 -6.12 0.64
N THR A 80 2.30 -7.37 0.44
CA THR A 80 1.17 -7.66 -0.44
C THR A 80 -0.10 -6.95 0.02
N PHE A 81 -0.40 -6.99 1.33
CA PHE A 81 -1.55 -6.29 1.90
C PHE A 81 -1.47 -4.78 1.65
N MET A 82 -0.30 -4.17 1.90
CA MET A 82 -0.07 -2.75 1.65
C MET A 82 -0.17 -2.39 0.16
N CYS A 83 0.27 -3.25 -0.75
CA CYS A 83 0.11 -3.04 -2.19
C CYS A 83 -1.38 -2.94 -2.57
N ILE A 84 -2.22 -3.87 -2.09
CA ILE A 84 -3.67 -3.82 -2.34
C ILE A 84 -4.26 -2.54 -1.74
N PHE A 85 -3.90 -2.20 -0.50
CA PHE A 85 -4.41 -1.00 0.17
C PHE A 85 -4.03 0.29 -0.58
N THR A 86 -2.79 0.39 -1.07
CA THR A 86 -2.36 1.54 -1.87
C THR A 86 -3.06 1.62 -3.23
N ALA A 87 -3.35 0.48 -3.85
CA ALA A 87 -4.14 0.43 -5.08
C ALA A 87 -5.58 0.91 -4.84
N VAL A 88 -6.20 0.48 -3.73
CA VAL A 88 -7.54 0.94 -3.33
C VAL A 88 -7.56 2.45 -3.09
N ILE A 89 -6.58 3.02 -2.38
CA ILE A 89 -6.47 4.48 -2.21
C ILE A 89 -6.31 5.18 -3.56
N ALA A 90 -5.49 4.62 -4.45
CA ALA A 90 -5.27 5.19 -5.78
C ALA A 90 -6.53 5.16 -6.65
N LEU A 91 -7.41 4.17 -6.49
CA LEU A 91 -8.71 4.16 -7.18
C LEU A 91 -9.71 5.11 -6.50
N PHE A 92 -9.73 5.16 -5.17
CA PHE A 92 -10.60 6.08 -4.42
C PHE A 92 -10.32 7.55 -4.71
N LYS A 93 -9.05 7.93 -4.93
CA LYS A 93 -8.72 9.32 -5.30
C LYS A 93 -9.29 9.71 -6.66
N ASP A 94 -9.45 8.75 -7.57
CA ASP A 94 -9.92 8.99 -8.93
C ASP A 94 -11.45 9.11 -8.99
N ILE A 95 -12.20 8.61 -8.00
CA ILE A 95 -13.67 8.72 -7.94
C ILE A 95 -14.13 10.20 -7.92
N PRO A 96 -13.67 11.06 -7.00
CA PRO A 96 -14.05 12.47 -6.99
C PRO A 96 -13.43 13.26 -8.16
N ASP A 97 -12.35 12.78 -8.78
CA ASP A 97 -11.63 13.48 -9.85
C ASP A 97 -12.23 13.28 -11.25
N VAL A 98 -13.28 12.45 -11.38
CA VAL A 98 -13.92 12.12 -12.67
C VAL A 98 -14.32 13.35 -13.49
N ASN A 99 -14.86 14.39 -12.84
CA ASN A 99 -15.26 15.61 -13.55
C ASN A 99 -14.05 16.40 -14.07
N GLY A 100 -12.96 16.43 -13.31
CA GLY A 100 -11.70 17.03 -13.72
C GLY A 100 -11.10 16.26 -14.90
N ASP A 101 -10.93 14.95 -14.75
CA ASP A 101 -10.39 14.07 -15.77
C ASP A 101 -11.16 14.17 -17.09
N ARG A 102 -12.51 14.21 -17.04
CA ARG A 102 -13.36 14.34 -18.23
C ARG A 102 -13.15 15.66 -18.96
N ASN A 103 -12.98 16.76 -18.23
CA ASN A 103 -12.75 18.08 -18.83
C ASN A 103 -11.35 18.20 -19.45
N PHE A 104 -10.36 17.48 -18.92
CA PHE A 104 -9.00 17.42 -19.47
C PHE A 104 -8.78 16.28 -20.48
N GLY A 105 -9.83 15.51 -20.82
CA GLY A 105 -9.75 14.40 -21.78
C GLY A 105 -8.97 13.18 -21.29
N ILE A 106 -8.80 13.02 -19.97
CA ILE A 106 -8.09 11.90 -19.36
C ILE A 106 -9.06 10.73 -19.16
N GLN A 107 -8.70 9.57 -19.69
CA GLN A 107 -9.48 8.33 -19.57
C GLN A 107 -9.04 7.55 -18.31
N SER A 108 -9.48 7.99 -17.12
CA SER A 108 -9.25 7.25 -15.88
C SER A 108 -10.24 6.09 -15.71
N PHE A 109 -9.94 5.16 -14.79
CA PHE A 109 -10.77 3.98 -14.55
C PHE A 109 -12.18 4.37 -14.08
N SER A 110 -12.29 5.42 -13.28
CA SER A 110 -13.56 5.98 -12.81
C SER A 110 -14.36 6.69 -13.91
N VAL A 111 -13.68 7.25 -14.92
CA VAL A 111 -14.33 7.86 -16.11
C VAL A 111 -14.87 6.78 -17.06
N SER A 112 -14.14 5.67 -17.25
CA SER A 112 -14.51 4.63 -18.22
C SER A 112 -15.55 3.64 -17.69
N LEU A 113 -15.43 3.20 -16.44
CA LEU A 113 -16.34 2.21 -15.83
C LEU A 113 -17.49 2.84 -15.04
N GLY A 114 -17.37 4.12 -14.68
CA GLY A 114 -18.32 4.84 -13.84
C GLY A 114 -17.96 4.77 -12.35
N GLN A 115 -18.23 5.87 -11.65
CA GLN A 115 -17.89 6.07 -10.23
C GLN A 115 -18.46 4.97 -9.33
N GLU A 116 -19.73 4.59 -9.51
CA GLU A 116 -20.41 3.60 -8.67
C GLU A 116 -19.77 2.22 -8.77
N ARG A 117 -19.41 1.77 -9.99
CA ARG A 117 -18.75 0.47 -10.19
C ARG A 117 -17.35 0.44 -9.58
N VAL A 118 -16.59 1.53 -9.74
CA VAL A 118 -15.25 1.63 -9.14
C VAL A 118 -15.34 1.69 -7.61
N PHE A 119 -16.33 2.38 -7.05
CA PHE A 119 -16.56 2.40 -5.61
C PHE A 119 -16.80 0.99 -5.05
N TRP A 120 -17.72 0.23 -5.66
CA TRP A 120 -17.99 -1.15 -5.24
C TRP A 120 -16.79 -2.08 -5.46
N LEU A 121 -16.02 -1.89 -6.54
CA LEU A 121 -14.78 -2.63 -6.78
C LEU A 121 -13.75 -2.37 -5.66
N CYS A 122 -13.56 -1.12 -5.24
CA CYS A 122 -12.68 -0.77 -4.14
C CYS A 122 -13.11 -1.42 -2.82
N ILE A 123 -14.40 -1.38 -2.50
CA ILE A 123 -14.95 -2.05 -1.32
C ILE A 123 -14.71 -3.56 -1.40
N SER A 124 -15.01 -4.18 -2.54
CA SER A 124 -14.81 -5.61 -2.76
C SER A 124 -13.34 -6.02 -2.59
N MET A 125 -12.41 -5.26 -3.16
CA MET A 125 -10.96 -5.48 -2.97
C MET A 125 -10.56 -5.39 -1.49
N LEU A 126 -11.09 -4.40 -0.77
CA LEU A 126 -10.76 -4.19 0.65
C LEU A 126 -11.31 -5.33 1.52
N VAL A 127 -12.57 -5.71 1.32
CA VAL A 127 -13.22 -6.83 2.01
C VAL A 127 -12.46 -8.13 1.74
N ALA A 128 -12.11 -8.40 0.47
CA ALA A 128 -11.33 -9.58 0.11
C ALA A 128 -9.95 -9.60 0.75
N ALA A 129 -9.25 -8.45 0.82
CA ALA A 129 -7.95 -8.34 1.46
C ALA A 129 -8.02 -8.62 2.97
N TYR A 130 -9.01 -8.06 3.67
CA TYR A 130 -9.22 -8.33 5.10
C TYR A 130 -9.68 -9.78 5.35
N ALA A 131 -10.56 -10.32 4.51
CA ALA A 131 -10.98 -11.72 4.60
C ALA A 131 -9.78 -12.68 4.44
N ALA A 132 -8.93 -12.45 3.43
CA ALA A 132 -7.71 -13.23 3.23
C ALA A 132 -6.74 -13.08 4.42
N ALA A 133 -6.58 -11.88 4.96
CA ALA A 133 -5.77 -11.63 6.15
C ALA A 133 -6.25 -12.45 7.36
N MET A 134 -7.56 -12.52 7.58
CA MET A 134 -8.15 -13.29 8.67
C MET A 134 -7.98 -14.79 8.48
N VAL A 135 -8.19 -15.31 7.26
CA VAL A 135 -7.96 -16.72 6.95
C VAL A 135 -6.49 -17.10 7.21
N ILE A 136 -5.54 -16.31 6.68
CA ILE A 136 -4.11 -16.55 6.87
C ILE A 136 -3.73 -16.47 8.36
N GLY A 137 -4.31 -15.50 9.09
CA GLY A 137 -4.12 -15.35 10.53
C GLY A 137 -4.59 -16.57 11.31
N ALA A 138 -5.78 -17.08 11.00
CA ALA A 138 -6.38 -18.25 11.64
C ALA A 138 -5.61 -19.55 11.35
N THR A 139 -5.07 -19.72 10.14
CA THR A 139 -4.33 -20.93 9.75
C THR A 139 -2.87 -20.93 10.23
N THR A 140 -2.24 -19.76 10.36
CA THR A 140 -0.79 -19.67 10.63
C THR A 140 -0.46 -19.56 12.13
N THR A 141 -1.40 -19.09 12.94
CA THR A 141 -1.12 -18.85 14.37
C THR A 141 -1.17 -20.14 15.19
N THR A 142 -0.08 -20.41 15.90
CA THR A 142 0.05 -21.55 16.83
C THR A 142 -0.45 -21.25 18.24
N THR A 143 -0.50 -19.97 18.64
CA THR A 143 -0.97 -19.52 19.96
C THR A 143 -2.47 -19.23 19.99
N LEU A 144 -3.15 -19.73 21.02
CA LEU A 144 -4.61 -19.63 21.20
C LEU A 144 -5.10 -18.16 21.26
N SER A 145 -4.30 -17.27 21.87
CA SER A 145 -4.61 -15.84 21.98
C SER A 145 -4.73 -15.16 20.62
N ASN A 146 -3.82 -15.44 19.68
CA ASN A 146 -3.86 -14.84 18.35
C ASN A 146 -5.04 -15.38 17.53
N LYS A 147 -5.45 -16.64 17.74
CA LYS A 147 -6.65 -17.21 17.11
C LYS A 147 -7.94 -16.55 17.60
N VAL A 148 -8.07 -16.34 18.91
CA VAL A 148 -9.24 -15.67 19.51
C VAL A 148 -9.35 -14.23 19.02
N VAL A 149 -8.24 -13.49 18.95
CA VAL A 149 -8.22 -12.12 18.40
C VAL A 149 -8.66 -12.11 16.93
N THR A 150 -8.13 -13.04 16.10
CA THR A 150 -8.50 -13.11 14.68
C THR A 150 -9.97 -13.46 14.48
N LEU A 151 -10.52 -14.37 15.29
CA LEU A 151 -11.95 -14.74 15.28
C LEU A 151 -12.85 -13.57 15.71
N PHE A 152 -12.46 -12.84 16.76
CA PHE A 152 -13.20 -11.67 17.23
C PHE A 152 -13.25 -10.56 16.17
N TYR A 153 -12.13 -10.29 15.49
CA TYR A 153 -12.13 -9.35 14.37
C TYR A 153 -13.00 -9.82 13.18
N ALA A 154 -13.06 -11.12 12.90
CA ALA A 154 -13.91 -11.66 11.85
C ALA A 154 -15.40 -11.47 12.15
N GLU A 155 -15.81 -11.70 13.39
CA GLU A 155 -17.19 -11.55 13.83
C GLU A 155 -17.65 -10.08 13.80
N TYR A 156 -16.81 -9.14 14.27
CA TYR A 156 -17.18 -7.72 14.35
C TYR A 156 -17.01 -6.95 13.03
N LEU A 157 -16.12 -7.36 12.12
CA LEU A 157 -15.82 -6.60 10.90
C LEU A 157 -16.65 -7.07 9.68
N LEU A 158 -16.91 -8.37 9.51
CA LEU A 158 -17.61 -8.90 8.34
C LEU A 158 -19.13 -8.94 8.49
N ILE A 159 -19.64 -9.28 9.68
CA ILE A 159 -21.08 -9.44 9.92
C ILE A 159 -21.90 -8.16 9.67
N PRO A 160 -21.44 -6.94 10.03
CA PRO A 160 -22.23 -5.74 9.75
C PRO A 160 -22.18 -5.27 8.29
N PHE A 161 -21.30 -5.83 7.43
CA PHE A 161 -21.23 -5.48 6.00
C PHE A 161 -22.01 -6.45 5.09
N VAL A 162 -22.38 -7.63 5.60
CA VAL A 162 -23.13 -8.66 4.84
C VAL A 162 -24.64 -8.59 5.12
N ARG A 163 -25.07 -7.73 6.05
CA ARG A 163 -26.48 -7.51 6.42
C ARG A 163 -26.95 -6.14 5.96
#